data_AF-A0A4Y9R513-F1
#
_entry.id   AF-A0A4Y9R513-F1
#
_cell.length_a   1.000
_cell.length_b   1.000
_cell.length_c   1.000
_cell.angle_alpha   90.00
_cell.angle_beta   90.00
_cell.angle_gamma   90.00
#
_symmetry.space_group_name_H-M   'P 1'
#
loop_
_entity.id
_entity.type
_entity.pdbx_description
1 polymer ?
#
loop_
_entity_poly.entity_id
_entity_poly.type
_entity_poly.pdbx_seq_one_letter_code
_entity_poly.pdbx_strand_id
1 'polypeptide(L)'
;MASGRRSRNTIITIVAAVLTGALVLVVWIVVMNTRPDTPTTLAGVKAEVMAVVDEIHDMVPAASVVDTLDESETVDCVRSGARKVRLRHVITVPADFDRRQWMLDLEETFRGREGWASDFEQLTQQADAQVRLVTPQTIIVSVVATADTGVPHVTILSTTRCTEPG
;
A
#
# COMPACT_ATOMS: atom_id res chain seq x y z
N MET A 1 47.65 45.84 -7.75
CA MET A 1 47.28 44.78 -6.80
C MET A 1 45.78 44.89 -6.48
N ALA A 2 44.91 44.20 -7.22
CA ALA A 2 43.44 44.28 -7.00
C ALA A 2 42.69 42.98 -7.35
N SER A 3 43.36 41.82 -7.43
CA SER A 3 42.73 40.54 -7.79
C SER A 3 42.34 39.65 -6.60
N GLY A 4 42.65 40.03 -5.35
CA GLY A 4 42.45 39.16 -4.17
C GLY A 4 41.09 39.28 -3.47
N ARG A 5 40.30 40.33 -3.72
CA ARG A 5 39.03 40.60 -2.99
C ARG A 5 37.81 39.96 -3.65
N ARG A 6 37.84 39.78 -4.98
CA ARG A 6 36.72 39.22 -5.75
C ARG A 6 36.62 37.70 -5.56
N SER A 7 37.74 36.98 -5.49
CA SER A 7 37.72 35.52 -5.32
C SER A 7 37.22 35.08 -3.93
N ARG A 8 37.57 35.81 -2.87
CA ARG A 8 37.09 35.51 -1.50
C ARG A 8 35.57 35.62 -1.38
N ASN A 9 34.95 36.63 -1.99
CA ASN A 9 33.50 36.78 -1.93
C ASN A 9 32.78 35.65 -2.69
N THR A 10 33.33 35.24 -3.85
CA THR A 10 32.79 34.09 -4.62
C THR A 10 32.91 32.79 -3.85
N ILE A 11 34.05 32.55 -3.18
CA ILE A 11 34.27 31.35 -2.35
C ILE A 11 33.29 31.32 -1.17
N ILE A 12 33.09 32.45 -0.49
CA ILE A 12 32.15 32.54 0.65
C ILE A 12 30.71 32.26 0.20
N THR A 13 30.28 32.78 -0.95
CA THR A 13 28.93 32.50 -1.48
C THR A 13 28.76 31.04 -1.88
N ILE A 14 29.78 30.40 -2.46
CA ILE A 14 29.71 28.97 -2.82
C ILE A 14 29.64 28.11 -1.56
N VAL A 15 30.47 28.38 -0.57
CA VAL A 15 30.47 27.65 0.71
C VAL A 15 29.12 27.81 1.43
N ALA A 16 28.57 29.03 1.46
CA ALA A 16 27.26 29.28 2.05
C ALA A 16 26.15 28.51 1.31
N ALA A 17 26.14 28.54 -0.04
CA ALA A 17 25.15 27.82 -0.83
C ALA A 17 25.21 26.29 -0.63
N VAL A 18 26.43 25.73 -0.55
CA VAL A 18 26.63 24.29 -0.28
C VAL A 18 26.15 23.92 1.11
N LEU A 19 26.47 24.73 2.13
CA LEU A 19 26.00 24.49 3.50
C LEU A 19 24.48 24.60 3.62
N THR A 20 23.87 25.60 2.97
CA THR A 20 22.40 25.72 2.95
C THR A 20 21.75 24.54 2.23
N GLY A 21 22.30 24.10 1.08
CA GLY A 21 21.81 22.93 0.36
C GLY A 21 21.90 21.65 1.20
N ALA A 22 23.02 21.43 1.87
CA ALA A 22 23.20 20.30 2.79
C ALA A 22 22.21 20.36 3.96
N LEU A 23 21.98 21.55 4.53
CA LEU A 23 21.06 21.72 5.65
C LEU A 23 19.61 21.48 5.23
N VAL A 24 19.20 21.92 4.04
CA VAL A 24 17.89 21.60 3.47
C VAL A 24 17.73 20.10 3.28
N LEU A 25 18.74 19.39 2.76
CA LEU A 25 18.70 17.94 2.61
C LEU A 25 18.57 17.21 3.96
N VAL A 26 19.34 17.64 4.97
CA VAL A 26 19.26 17.07 6.32
C VAL A 26 17.88 17.31 6.92
N VAL A 27 17.33 18.53 6.79
CA VAL A 27 15.97 18.84 7.26
C VAL A 27 14.93 17.99 6.52
N TRP A 28 15.07 17.79 5.21
CA TRP A 28 14.18 16.92 4.44
C TRP A 28 14.23 15.46 4.91
N ILE A 29 15.42 14.92 5.15
CA ILE A 29 15.59 13.55 5.68
C ILE A 29 14.97 13.44 7.08
N VAL A 30 15.22 14.43 7.95
CA VAL A 30 14.64 14.46 9.30
C VAL A 30 13.11 14.58 9.23
N VAL A 31 12.55 15.42 8.36
CA VAL A 31 11.09 15.56 8.17
C VAL A 31 10.47 14.26 7.65
N MET A 32 11.16 13.54 6.74
CA MET A 32 10.74 12.21 6.31
C MET A 32 10.76 11.19 7.47
N ASN A 33 11.77 11.24 8.34
CA ASN A 33 11.90 10.33 9.48
C ASN A 33 11.07 10.69 10.73
N THR A 34 10.52 11.91 10.82
CA THR A 34 9.82 12.42 12.03
C THR A 34 8.32 12.56 11.85
N ARG A 35 7.79 12.41 10.63
CA ARG A 35 6.35 12.21 10.46
C ARG A 35 6.03 10.80 10.95
N PRO A 36 5.05 10.61 11.84
CA PRO A 36 4.54 9.26 12.06
C PRO A 36 4.07 8.75 10.69
N ASP A 37 4.66 7.65 10.22
CA ASP A 37 4.42 7.03 8.91
C ASP A 37 2.96 6.58 8.68
N THR A 38 2.08 6.84 9.65
CA THR A 38 0.67 6.47 9.61
C THR A 38 -0.20 7.71 9.38
N PRO A 39 -0.75 7.92 8.17
CA PRO A 39 -1.73 8.98 7.94
C PRO A 39 -2.91 8.86 8.90
N THR A 40 -3.23 9.93 9.63
CA THR A 40 -4.32 9.93 10.61
C THR A 40 -5.69 10.30 10.01
N THR A 41 -5.70 10.78 8.76
CA THR A 41 -6.92 11.18 8.04
C THR A 41 -7.49 10.02 7.23
N LEU A 42 -8.82 9.98 7.11
CA LEU A 42 -9.52 8.95 6.31
C LEU A 42 -8.98 8.84 4.88
N ALA A 43 -8.70 9.98 4.24
CA ALA A 43 -8.15 10.03 2.88
C ALA A 43 -6.74 9.44 2.81
N GLY A 44 -5.89 9.71 3.81
CA GLY A 44 -4.54 9.16 3.85
C GLY A 44 -4.52 7.66 4.14
N VAL A 45 -5.39 7.18 5.04
CA VAL A 45 -5.53 5.73 5.28
C VAL A 45 -6.10 5.02 4.04
N LYS A 46 -7.05 5.65 3.33
CA LYS A 46 -7.54 5.11 2.06
C LYS A 46 -6.42 4.98 1.03
N ALA A 47 -5.56 6.00 0.89
CA ALA A 47 -4.42 5.94 -0.03
C ALA A 47 -3.40 4.86 0.36
N GLU A 48 -3.12 4.70 1.66
CA GLU A 48 -2.24 3.64 2.19
C GLU A 48 -2.80 2.25 1.86
N VAL A 49 -4.11 2.04 2.03
CA VAL A 49 -4.76 0.78 1.66
C VAL A 49 -4.74 0.56 0.15
N MET A 50 -5.08 1.58 -0.65
CA MET A 50 -5.08 1.46 -2.10
C MET A 50 -3.69 1.12 -2.64
N ALA A 51 -2.61 1.68 -2.07
CA ALA A 51 -1.25 1.31 -2.48
C ALA A 51 -0.95 -0.19 -2.29
N VAL A 52 -1.46 -0.81 -1.21
CA VAL A 52 -1.34 -2.25 -1.00
C VAL A 52 -2.22 -3.04 -1.97
N VAL A 53 -3.44 -2.56 -2.23
CA VAL A 53 -4.34 -3.19 -3.22
C VAL A 53 -3.72 -3.15 -4.62
N ASP A 54 -3.16 -2.01 -5.02
CA ASP A 54 -2.47 -1.81 -6.30
C ASP A 54 -1.24 -2.71 -6.41
N GLU A 55 -0.46 -2.84 -5.33
CA GLU A 55 0.68 -3.76 -5.31
C GLU A 55 0.27 -5.22 -5.51
N ILE A 56 -0.82 -5.65 -4.87
CA ILE A 56 -1.36 -7.01 -5.04
C ILE A 56 -1.93 -7.18 -6.46
N HIS A 57 -2.57 -6.15 -7.01
CA HIS A 57 -3.06 -6.14 -8.38
C HIS A 57 -1.91 -6.32 -9.38
N ASP A 58 -0.81 -5.59 -9.20
CA ASP A 58 0.36 -5.63 -10.08
C ASP A 58 1.08 -7.00 -10.07
N MET A 59 0.83 -7.84 -9.06
CA MET A 59 1.29 -9.24 -9.04
C MET A 59 0.48 -10.14 -9.99
N VAL A 60 -0.71 -9.72 -10.41
CA VAL A 60 -1.46 -10.41 -11.46
C VAL A 60 -0.87 -10.03 -12.81
N PRO A 61 -0.48 -11.00 -13.66
CA PRO A 61 0.00 -10.69 -14.99
C PRO A 61 -1.05 -9.89 -15.76
N ALA A 62 -0.67 -8.74 -16.31
CA ALA A 62 -1.61 -7.84 -17.01
C ALA A 62 -2.38 -8.54 -18.15
N ALA A 63 -1.76 -9.53 -18.81
CA ALA A 63 -2.40 -10.34 -19.85
C ALA A 63 -3.52 -11.28 -19.32
N SER A 64 -3.54 -11.53 -18.02
CA SER A 64 -4.51 -12.38 -17.32
C SER A 64 -5.63 -11.56 -16.67
N VAL A 65 -5.64 -10.23 -16.81
CA VAL A 65 -6.71 -9.36 -16.31
C VAL A 65 -7.76 -9.20 -17.40
N VAL A 66 -8.96 -9.74 -17.16
CA VAL A 66 -10.11 -9.65 -18.09
C VAL A 66 -10.95 -8.42 -17.79
N ASP A 67 -11.22 -8.17 -16.51
CA ASP A 67 -12.02 -7.05 -16.03
C ASP A 67 -11.65 -6.72 -14.59
N THR A 68 -11.98 -5.52 -14.14
CA THR A 68 -11.73 -5.04 -12.78
C THR A 68 -12.94 -4.29 -12.25
N LEU A 69 -13.36 -4.60 -11.02
CA LEU A 69 -14.44 -3.90 -10.34
C LEU A 69 -13.94 -3.37 -9.00
N ASP A 70 -14.08 -2.07 -8.81
CA ASP A 70 -13.77 -1.36 -7.58
C ASP A 70 -15.04 -0.90 -6.86
N GLU A 71 -15.21 -1.36 -5.63
CA GLU A 71 -16.26 -0.90 -4.73
C GLU A 71 -15.63 -0.32 -3.46
N SER A 72 -16.13 0.83 -3.03
CA SER A 72 -15.73 1.43 -1.76
C SER A 72 -16.95 1.85 -0.96
N GLU A 73 -17.03 1.40 0.29
CA GLU A 73 -18.10 1.75 1.21
C GLU A 73 -17.51 2.45 2.44
N THR A 74 -18.06 3.59 2.82
CA THR A 74 -17.71 4.23 4.09
C THR A 74 -18.71 3.77 5.15
N VAL A 75 -18.19 3.18 6.23
CA VAL A 75 -18.96 2.59 7.32
C VAL A 75 -18.59 3.30 8.62
N ASP A 76 -19.59 3.58 9.45
CA ASP A 76 -19.36 4.14 10.78
C ASP A 76 -18.74 3.11 11.72
N CYS A 77 -17.79 3.55 12.52
CA CYS A 77 -17.24 2.75 13.60
C CYS A 77 -18.20 2.76 14.79
N VAL A 78 -18.47 1.57 15.34
CA VAL A 78 -19.55 1.25 16.29
C VAL A 78 -19.64 2.16 17.53
N ARG A 79 -18.62 2.99 17.85
CA ARG A 79 -18.58 3.71 19.13
C ARG A 79 -17.99 5.11 19.19
N SER A 80 -17.55 5.74 18.09
CA SER A 80 -16.73 6.96 18.20
C SER A 80 -17.06 8.10 17.24
N GLY A 81 -18.09 7.97 16.38
CA GLY A 81 -18.30 8.93 15.27
C GLY A 81 -17.16 8.92 14.23
N ALA A 82 -16.15 8.06 14.43
CA ALA A 82 -15.11 7.77 13.46
C ALA A 82 -15.67 6.94 12.32
N ARG A 83 -15.07 7.08 11.14
CA ARG A 83 -15.43 6.34 9.93
C ARG A 83 -14.30 5.42 9.52
N LYS A 84 -14.65 4.36 8.81
CA LYS A 84 -13.72 3.49 8.08
C LYS A 84 -14.24 3.28 6.67
N VAL A 85 -13.33 3.21 5.72
CA VAL A 85 -13.59 2.71 4.36
C VAL A 85 -13.34 1.21 4.33
N ARG A 86 -14.31 0.47 3.76
CA ARG A 86 -14.14 -0.88 3.23
C ARG A 86 -13.90 -0.76 1.73
N LEU A 87 -12.85 -1.41 1.26
CA LEU A 87 -12.51 -1.49 -0.15
C LEU A 87 -12.67 -2.94 -0.60
N ARG A 88 -13.33 -3.12 -1.73
CA ARG A 88 -13.43 -4.38 -2.43
C ARG A 88 -12.94 -4.14 -3.86
N HIS A 89 -11.82 -4.75 -4.19
CA HIS A 89 -11.26 -4.77 -5.53
C HIS A 89 -11.40 -6.19 -6.08
N VAL A 90 -12.09 -6.35 -7.20
CA VAL A 90 -12.32 -7.65 -7.85
C VAL A 90 -11.60 -7.67 -9.18
N ILE A 91 -10.69 -8.61 -9.37
CA ILE A 91 -9.98 -8.84 -10.63
C ILE A 91 -10.58 -10.10 -11.26
N THR A 92 -11.18 -9.96 -12.42
CA THR A 92 -11.65 -11.10 -13.22
C THR A 92 -10.48 -11.67 -14.00
N VAL A 93 -10.24 -12.97 -13.86
CA VAL A 93 -9.12 -13.69 -14.49
C VAL A 93 -9.63 -14.85 -15.34
N PRO A 94 -8.88 -15.29 -16.37
CA PRO A 94 -9.34 -16.39 -17.22
C PRO A 94 -9.32 -17.73 -16.47
N ALA A 95 -10.05 -18.72 -16.98
CA ALA A 95 -10.24 -20.02 -16.32
C ALA A 95 -8.96 -20.83 -16.13
N ASP A 96 -8.00 -20.66 -17.06
CA ASP A 96 -6.69 -21.30 -17.07
C ASP A 96 -5.66 -20.61 -16.16
N PHE A 97 -5.98 -19.45 -15.59
CA PHE A 97 -5.13 -18.80 -14.61
C PHE A 97 -5.00 -19.65 -13.34
N ASP A 98 -3.76 -20.01 -12.98
CA ASP A 98 -3.47 -20.76 -11.77
C ASP A 98 -3.57 -19.86 -10.53
N ARG A 99 -4.82 -19.68 -10.09
CA ARG A 99 -5.17 -18.90 -8.90
C ARG A 99 -4.47 -19.42 -7.65
N ARG A 100 -4.29 -20.74 -7.52
CA ARG A 100 -3.67 -21.33 -6.34
C ARG A 100 -2.20 -20.98 -6.29
N GLN A 101 -1.48 -21.17 -7.39
CA GLN A 101 -0.07 -20.83 -7.46
C GLN A 101 0.14 -19.34 -7.22
N TRP A 102 -0.67 -18.48 -7.84
CA TRP A 102 -0.61 -17.04 -7.60
C TRP A 102 -0.83 -16.67 -6.13
N MET A 103 -1.77 -17.32 -5.44
CA MET A 103 -2.01 -17.10 -4.01
C MET A 103 -0.83 -17.57 -3.13
N LEU A 104 -0.15 -18.65 -3.50
CA LEU A 104 1.06 -19.10 -2.80
C LEU A 104 2.22 -18.11 -3.02
N ASP A 105 2.42 -17.64 -4.24
CA ASP A 105 3.43 -16.64 -4.58
C ASP A 105 3.17 -15.31 -3.84
N LEU A 106 1.89 -14.93 -3.71
CA LEU A 106 1.43 -13.79 -2.91
C LEU A 106 1.79 -13.96 -1.43
N GLU A 107 1.42 -15.08 -0.82
CA GLU A 107 1.75 -15.36 0.58
C GLU A 107 3.25 -15.31 0.80
N GLU A 108 4.05 -15.98 -0.03
CA GLU A 108 5.50 -16.03 0.09
C GLU A 108 6.14 -14.63 0.00
N THR A 109 5.68 -13.81 -0.95
CA THR A 109 6.15 -12.44 -1.15
C THR A 109 5.97 -11.58 0.09
N PHE A 110 4.81 -11.67 0.74
CA PHE A 110 4.50 -10.84 1.91
C PHE A 110 5.00 -11.45 3.23
N ARG A 111 5.08 -12.78 3.34
CA ARG A 111 5.68 -13.48 4.50
C ARG A 111 7.15 -13.13 4.70
N GLY A 112 7.88 -12.91 3.61
CA GLY A 112 9.29 -12.53 3.65
C GLY A 112 9.57 -11.08 4.05
N ARG A 113 8.54 -10.23 4.18
CA ARG A 113 8.70 -8.79 4.47
C ARG A 113 8.69 -8.53 5.96
N GLU A 114 9.61 -7.69 6.41
CA GLU A 114 9.68 -7.28 7.82
C GLU A 114 8.40 -6.56 8.24
N GLY A 115 7.82 -7.00 9.37
CA GLY A 115 6.62 -6.41 9.97
C GLY A 115 5.29 -6.83 9.36
N TRP A 116 5.29 -7.67 8.32
CA TRP A 116 4.08 -8.24 7.75
C TRP A 116 3.76 -9.58 8.38
N ALA A 117 2.47 -9.87 8.56
CA ALA A 117 1.99 -11.21 8.86
C ALA A 117 1.09 -11.69 7.72
N SER A 118 1.29 -12.92 7.28
CA SER A 118 0.49 -13.58 6.26
C SER A 118 -0.04 -14.90 6.80
N ASP A 119 -1.28 -15.22 6.46
CA ASP A 119 -1.92 -16.49 6.79
C ASP A 119 -2.61 -17.02 5.54
N PHE A 120 -2.27 -18.24 5.13
CA PHE A 120 -2.82 -18.89 3.94
C PHE A 120 -3.75 -20.02 4.39
N GLU A 121 -4.98 -19.99 3.91
CA GLU A 121 -5.99 -21.00 4.19
C GLU A 121 -6.56 -21.56 2.88
N GLN A 122 -6.58 -22.89 2.75
CA GLN A 122 -7.29 -23.57 1.66
C GLN A 122 -8.74 -23.81 2.06
N LEU A 123 -9.66 -23.29 1.26
CA LEU A 123 -11.08 -23.48 1.46
C LEU A 123 -11.51 -24.80 0.80
N THR A 124 -11.91 -25.76 1.64
CA THR A 124 -12.12 -27.16 1.25
C THR A 124 -13.36 -27.39 0.38
N GLN A 125 -14.26 -26.41 0.25
CA GLN A 125 -15.56 -26.63 -0.41
C GLN A 125 -15.65 -26.11 -1.85
N GLN A 126 -14.71 -25.29 -2.34
CA GLN A 126 -14.88 -24.64 -3.66
C GLN A 126 -13.61 -24.46 -4.51
N ALA A 127 -12.51 -25.19 -4.22
CA ALA A 127 -11.21 -24.99 -4.88
C ALA A 127 -10.69 -23.54 -4.74
N ASP A 128 -11.02 -22.94 -3.61
CA ASP A 128 -10.78 -21.54 -3.31
C ASP A 128 -9.64 -21.44 -2.29
N ALA A 129 -8.79 -20.44 -2.47
CA ALA A 129 -7.72 -20.13 -1.53
C ALA A 129 -7.97 -18.75 -0.95
N GLN A 130 -7.67 -18.59 0.33
CA GLN A 130 -7.69 -17.32 1.03
C GLN A 130 -6.29 -17.01 1.54
N VAL A 131 -5.86 -15.77 1.34
CA VAL A 131 -4.65 -15.22 1.95
C VAL A 131 -5.08 -14.02 2.75
N ARG A 132 -4.79 -14.04 4.04
CA ARG A 132 -4.96 -12.90 4.93
C ARG A 132 -3.61 -12.26 5.18
N LEU A 133 -3.46 -11.04 4.72
CA LEU A 133 -2.29 -10.20 4.96
C LEU A 133 -2.62 -9.18 6.05
N VAL A 134 -1.68 -8.99 6.97
CA VAL A 134 -1.73 -7.95 7.99
C VAL A 134 -0.46 -7.12 7.86
N THR A 135 -0.64 -5.86 7.50
CA THR A 135 0.44 -4.87 7.39
C THR A 135 1.03 -4.53 8.77
N PRO A 136 2.26 -3.97 8.84
CA PRO A 136 2.82 -3.43 10.08
C PRO A 136 1.90 -2.42 10.78
N GLN A 137 1.08 -1.70 10.01
CA GLN A 137 0.11 -0.71 10.47
C GLN A 137 -1.25 -1.32 10.84
N THR A 138 -1.35 -2.65 10.97
CA THR A 138 -2.53 -3.43 11.35
C THR A 138 -3.71 -3.36 10.37
N ILE A 139 -3.47 -2.88 9.15
CA ILE A 139 -4.44 -3.00 8.04
C ILE A 139 -4.54 -4.47 7.66
N ILE A 140 -5.77 -4.98 7.60
CA ILE A 140 -6.07 -6.35 7.18
C ILE A 140 -6.50 -6.32 5.72
N VAL A 141 -5.83 -7.11 4.90
CA VAL A 141 -6.18 -7.36 3.50
C VAL A 141 -6.47 -8.84 3.35
N SER A 142 -7.69 -9.19 2.98
CA SER A 142 -8.09 -10.56 2.68
C SER A 142 -8.22 -10.72 1.19
N VAL A 143 -7.37 -11.55 0.61
CA VAL A 143 -7.43 -11.95 -0.80
C VAL A 143 -8.14 -13.28 -0.86
N VAL A 144 -9.18 -13.37 -1.68
CA VAL A 144 -9.93 -14.61 -1.89
C VAL A 144 -10.00 -14.86 -3.38
N ALA A 145 -9.54 -16.03 -3.81
CA ALA A 145 -9.70 -16.46 -5.19
C ALA A 145 -10.88 -17.44 -5.24
N THR A 146 -11.99 -17.05 -5.88
CA THR A 146 -13.16 -17.93 -6.07
C THR A 146 -13.60 -18.06 -7.51
N ALA A 147 -14.40 -19.10 -7.78
CA ALA A 147 -15.15 -19.28 -9.01
C ALA A 147 -16.67 -19.35 -8.75
N ASP A 148 -17.15 -18.69 -7.69
CA ASP A 148 -18.54 -18.79 -7.19
C ASP A 148 -19.63 -18.54 -8.23
N THR A 149 -19.37 -17.66 -9.20
CA THR A 149 -20.30 -17.32 -10.30
C THR A 149 -20.03 -18.09 -11.59
N GLY A 150 -19.14 -19.08 -11.55
CA GLY A 150 -18.56 -19.73 -12.73
C GLY A 150 -17.47 -18.91 -13.42
N VAL A 151 -17.25 -17.66 -12.98
CA VAL A 151 -16.20 -16.78 -13.47
C VAL A 151 -15.11 -16.67 -12.40
N PRO A 152 -13.86 -17.06 -12.71
CA PRO A 152 -12.76 -16.94 -11.78
C PRO A 152 -12.46 -15.47 -11.47
N HIS A 153 -12.37 -15.16 -10.19
CA HIS A 153 -12.02 -13.81 -9.75
C HIS A 153 -11.19 -13.82 -8.48
N VAL A 154 -10.37 -12.79 -8.35
CA VAL A 154 -9.59 -12.48 -7.16
C VAL A 154 -10.25 -11.29 -6.49
N THR A 155 -10.74 -11.48 -5.26
CA THR A 155 -11.32 -10.39 -4.46
C THR A 155 -10.32 -9.96 -3.39
N ILE A 156 -9.94 -8.70 -3.40
CA ILE A 156 -9.14 -8.05 -2.37
C ILE A 156 -10.09 -7.24 -1.49
N LEU A 157 -10.26 -7.69 -0.25
CA LEU A 157 -11.04 -7.01 0.78
C LEU A 157 -10.10 -6.34 1.76
N SER A 158 -10.21 -5.02 1.90
CA SER A 158 -9.47 -4.30 2.92
C SER A 158 -10.38 -3.42 3.78
N THR A 159 -10.07 -3.34 5.07
CA THR A 159 -10.74 -2.44 6.00
C THR A 159 -9.72 -1.47 6.58
N THR A 160 -9.93 -0.18 6.32
CA THR A 160 -9.15 0.90 6.95
C THR A 160 -9.36 0.96 8.47
N ARG A 161 -8.38 1.51 9.20
CA ARG A 161 -8.54 1.84 10.63
C ARG A 161 -9.62 2.90 10.83
N CYS A 162 -10.32 2.83 11.97
CA CYS A 162 -11.27 3.86 12.36
C CYS A 162 -10.54 5.20 12.52
N THR A 163 -10.94 6.20 11.74
CA THR A 163 -10.33 7.54 11.76
C THR A 163 -11.38 8.62 11.93
N GLU A 164 -11.00 9.72 12.56
CA GLU A 164 -11.88 10.88 12.68
C GLU A 164 -12.20 11.44 11.28
N PRO A 165 -13.43 11.90 11.04
CA PRO A 165 -13.75 12.62 9.81
C PRO A 165 -12.95 13.92 9.82
N GLY A 166 -11.90 13.98 9.00
CA GLY A 166 -11.09 15.19 8.79
C GLY A 166 -11.89 16.33 8.17
#